data_AF-A0A4P9W200-F1
#
_entry.id   AF-A0A4P9W200-F1
#
_cell.length_a   1.000
_cell.length_b   1.000
_cell.length_c   1.000
_cell.angle_alpha   90.00
_cell.angle_beta   90.00
_cell.angle_gamma   90.00
#
_symmetry.space_group_name_H-M   'P 1'
#
loop_
_entity.id
_entity.type
_entity.pdbx_description
1 polymer ?
#
loop_
_entity_poly.entity_id
_entity_poly.type
_entity_poly.pdbx_seq_one_letter_code
_entity_poly.pdbx_strand_id
1 'polypeptide(L)' 'RRKEVLTEEEKRTNHIVSEQKRRNLIRTGFKGLTDLVPGLKGGAAGSSKSVILMKTVEFIQALEEGNRGLAEEL' A
#
# COMPACT_ATOMS: atom_id res chain seq x y z
N ARG A 1 -8.21 35.65 9.14
CA ARG A 1 -8.04 34.84 10.38
C ARG A 1 -6.54 34.65 10.62
N ARG A 2 -5.99 35.20 11.69
CA ARG A 2 -4.59 34.96 12.08
C ARG A 2 -4.49 33.50 12.54
N LYS A 3 -3.66 32.67 11.89
CA LYS A 3 -3.35 31.33 12.42
C LYS A 3 -2.52 31.56 13.68
N GLU A 4 -3.07 31.19 14.84
CA GLU A 4 -2.28 31.15 16.07
C GLU A 4 -1.15 30.15 15.89
N VAL A 5 0.04 30.53 16.36
CA VAL A 5 1.23 29.70 16.25
C VAL A 5 1.05 28.56 17.24
N LEU A 6 1.11 27.32 16.76
CA LEU A 6 1.01 26.13 17.60
C LEU A 6 2.09 26.16 18.69
N THR A 7 1.71 25.82 19.91
CA THR A 7 2.64 25.53 21.01
C THR A 7 3.51 24.33 20.66
N GLU A 8 4.65 24.17 21.34
CA GLU A 8 5.55 23.02 21.11
C GLU A 8 4.86 21.68 21.44
N GLU A 9 3.97 21.65 22.43
CA GLU A 9 3.17 20.48 22.78
C GLU A 9 2.15 20.12 21.69
N GLU A 10 1.47 21.13 21.12
CA GLU A 10 0.57 20.94 19.99
C GLU A 10 1.32 20.47 18.74
N LYS A 11 2.51 21.02 18.45
CA LYS A 11 3.37 20.56 17.34
C LYS A 11 3.76 19.09 17.52
N ARG A 12 4.18 18.69 18.73
CA ARG A 12 4.53 17.30 19.04
C ARG A 12 3.34 16.36 18.85
N THR A 13 2.16 16.76 19.33
CA THR A 13 0.93 15.97 19.20
C THR A 13 0.52 15.83 17.74
N ASN A 14 0.50 16.93 16.99
CA ASN A 14 0.18 16.94 15.57
C ASN A 14 1.16 16.09 14.75
N HIS A 15 2.45 16.11 15.09
CA HIS A 15 3.46 15.25 14.47
C HIS A 15 3.15 13.76 14.70
N ILE A 16 2.85 13.35 15.93
CA ILE A 16 2.50 11.95 16.27
C ILE A 16 1.27 11.50 15.49
N VAL A 17 0.20 12.31 15.50
CA VAL A 17 -1.07 12.01 14.81
C VAL A 17 -0.86 11.91 13.29
N SER A 18 -0.10 12.83 12.71
CA SER A 18 0.20 12.82 11.27
C SER A 18 0.97 11.54 10.88
N GLU A 19 1.92 11.14 11.71
CA GLU A 19 2.73 9.94 11.46
C GLU A 19 1.90 8.64 11.63
N GLN A 20 1.00 8.60 12.63
CA GLN A 20 0.04 7.51 12.78
C GLN A 20 -0.88 7.41 11.56
N LYS A 21 -1.41 8.54 11.07
CA LYS A 21 -2.25 8.57 9.85
C LYS A 21 -1.47 8.08 8.63
N ARG A 22 -0.22 8.51 8.45
CA ARG A 22 0.64 8.04 7.36
C ARG A 22 0.85 6.52 7.42
N ARG A 23 1.17 5.98 8.60
CA ARG A 23 1.35 4.53 8.79
C ARG A 23 0.08 3.74 8.56
N ASN A 24 -1.07 4.25 9.00
CA ASN A 24 -2.36 3.59 8.77
C ASN A 24 -2.70 3.54 7.27
N LEU A 25 -2.45 4.63 6.53
CA LEU A 25 -2.65 4.66 5.08
C LEU A 25 -1.78 3.60 4.38
N ILE A 26 -0.50 3.49 4.76
CA ILE A 26 0.40 2.45 4.23
C ILE A 26 -0.14 1.05 4.54
N ARG A 27 -0.59 0.81 5.77
CA ARG A 27 -1.13 -0.50 6.18
C ARG A 27 -2.36 -0.88 5.36
N THR A 28 -3.27 0.06 5.12
CA THR A 28 -4.43 -0.13 4.26
C THR A 28 -4.03 -0.43 2.82
N GLY A 29 -3.01 0.26 2.29
CA GLY A 29 -2.46 -0.03 0.96
C GLY A 29 -1.95 -1.47 0.85
N PHE A 30 -1.17 -1.94 1.83
CA PHE A 30 -0.72 -3.33 1.88
C PHE A 30 -1.87 -4.33 1.95
N LYS A 31 -2.91 -4.03 2.73
CA LYS A 31 -4.13 -4.87 2.76
C LYS A 31 -4.80 -4.93 1.39
N GLY A 32 -4.90 -3.80 0.69
CA GLY A 32 -5.42 -3.76 -0.68
C GLY A 32 -4.62 -4.66 -1.64
N LEU A 33 -3.29 -4.61 -1.58
CA LEU A 33 -2.43 -5.50 -2.39
C LEU A 33 -2.72 -6.97 -2.11
N THR A 34 -2.91 -7.34 -0.85
CA THR A 34 -3.13 -8.73 -0.46
C THR A 34 -4.48 -9.27 -0.88
N ASP A 35 -5.48 -8.39 -1.02
CA ASP A 35 -6.81 -8.76 -1.49
C ASP A 35 -6.87 -8.88 -3.03
N LEU A 36 -6.06 -8.09 -3.75
CA LEU A 36 -6.01 -8.04 -5.21
C LEU A 36 -5.12 -9.11 -5.83
N VAL A 37 -3.99 -9.44 -5.21
CA VAL A 37 -3.01 -10.38 -5.75
C VAL A 37 -3.43 -11.82 -5.38
N PRO A 38 -3.76 -12.70 -6.35
CA PRO A 38 -4.28 -14.04 -6.08
C PRO A 38 -3.39 -14.88 -5.16
N GLY A 39 -2.06 -14.79 -5.32
CA GLY A 39 -1.08 -15.51 -4.51
C GLY A 39 -0.92 -15.00 -3.06
N LEU A 40 -1.60 -13.92 -2.68
CA LEU A 40 -1.58 -13.34 -1.33
C LEU A 40 -2.94 -13.39 -0.62
N LYS A 41 -4.00 -13.73 -1.35
CA LYS A 41 -5.39 -13.70 -0.88
C LYS A 41 -5.60 -14.72 0.24
N GLY A 42 -6.13 -14.28 1.38
CA GLY A 42 -6.45 -15.15 2.52
C GLY A 42 -5.26 -15.63 3.38
N GLY A 43 -4.01 -15.34 2.99
CA GLY A 43 -2.80 -15.78 3.71
C GLY A 43 -1.87 -14.64 4.18
N ALA A 44 -2.15 -13.40 3.79
CA ALA A 44 -1.24 -12.28 4.00
C ALA A 44 -1.01 -11.85 5.46
N ALA A 45 -1.79 -12.36 6.41
CA ALA A 45 -1.56 -12.10 7.84
C ALA A 45 -0.18 -12.59 8.32
N GLY A 46 0.49 -13.47 7.56
CA GLY A 46 1.85 -13.95 7.85
C GLY A 46 2.94 -13.53 6.85
N SER A 47 2.60 -12.88 5.74
CA SER A 47 3.59 -12.52 4.71
C SER A 47 4.31 -11.21 5.06
N SER A 48 5.63 -11.18 4.88
CA SER A 48 6.40 -9.95 5.06
C SER A 48 6.04 -8.89 4.02
N LYS A 49 6.25 -7.60 4.34
CA LYS A 49 6.02 -6.50 3.40
C LYS A 49 6.82 -6.65 2.11
N SER A 50 8.06 -7.16 2.18
CA SER A 50 8.89 -7.39 1.00
C SER A 50 8.28 -8.46 0.10
N VAL A 51 7.80 -9.57 0.68
CA VAL A 51 7.14 -10.64 -0.08
C VAL A 51 5.87 -10.12 -0.76
N ILE A 52 5.07 -9.31 -0.07
CA ILE A 52 3.87 -8.70 -0.67
C ILE A 52 4.24 -7.86 -1.90
N LEU A 53 5.25 -6.99 -1.80
CA LEU A 53 5.68 -6.16 -2.93
C LEU A 53 6.23 -7.00 -4.09
N MET A 54 7.08 -7.98 -3.80
CA MET A 54 7.64 -8.89 -4.82
C MET A 54 6.53 -9.63 -5.57
N LYS A 55 5.58 -10.24 -4.84
CA LYS A 55 4.45 -10.97 -5.43
C LYS A 55 3.52 -10.05 -6.22
N THR A 56 3.39 -8.79 -5.82
CA THR A 56 2.63 -7.78 -6.56
C THR A 56 3.29 -7.48 -7.91
N VAL A 57 4.63 -7.30 -7.94
CA VAL A 57 5.37 -7.05 -9.18
C VAL A 57 5.28 -8.25 -10.13
N GLU A 58 5.50 -9.46 -9.62
CA GLU A 58 5.37 -10.70 -10.39
C GLU A 58 3.97 -10.81 -11.03
N PHE A 59 2.92 -10.48 -10.28
CA PHE A 59 1.55 -10.53 -10.78
C PHE A 59 1.27 -9.49 -11.87
N ILE A 60 1.77 -8.26 -11.72
CA ILE A 60 1.64 -7.22 -12.77
C ILE A 60 2.33 -7.66 -14.05
N GLN A 61 3.55 -8.19 -13.96
CA GLN A 61 4.29 -8.69 -15.12
C GLN A 61 3.54 -9.80 -15.86
N ALA A 62 2.96 -10.75 -15.12
CA ALA A 62 2.14 -11.83 -15.69
C ALA A 62 0.88 -11.30 -16.40
N LEU A 63 0.21 -10.29 -15.82
CA LEU A 63 -0.94 -9.64 -16.47
C LEU A 63 -0.54 -8.92 -17.76
N GLU A 64 0.58 -8.20 -17.76
CA GLU A 64 1.07 -7.52 -18.96
C GLU A 64 1.44 -8.51 -20.07
N GLU A 65 2.06 -9.64 -19.74
CA GLU A 65 2.37 -10.71 -20.69
C GLU A 65 1.11 -11.35 -21.26
N GLY A 66 0.14 -11.71 -20.41
CA GLY A 66 -1.14 -12.24 -20.85
C GLY A 66 -1.89 -11.27 -21.77
N ASN A 67 -1.89 -9.97 -21.44
CA ASN A 67 -2.51 -8.94 -22.27
C ASN A 67 -1.81 -8.78 -23.63
N ARG A 68 -0.48 -8.87 -23.70
CA ARG A 68 0.25 -8.85 -24.98
C ARG A 68 -0.11 -10.05 -25.86
N GLY A 69 -0.11 -11.26 -25.29
CA GLY A 69 -0.50 -12.46 -26.02
C GLY A 69 -1.92 -12.37 -26.59
N LEU A 70 -2.88 -11.95 -25.77
CA LEU A 70 -4.26 -11.76 -26.23
C LEU A 70 -4.41 -10.67 -27.31
N ALA A 71 -3.58 -9.63 -27.26
CA ALA A 71 -3.59 -8.58 -28.28
C ALA A 71 -3.02 -9.06 -29.63
N GLU A 72 -2.11 -10.04 -29.63
CA GLU A 72 -1.58 -10.67 -30.84
C GLU A 72 -2.56 -11.68 -31.47
N GLU A 73 -3.52 -12.19 -30.69
CA GLU A 73 -4.57 -13.12 -31.14
C GLU A 73 -5.81 -12.43 -31.74
N LEU A 74 -5.90 -11.10 -31.66
CA LEU A 74 -6.98 -10.27 -32.21
C LEU A 74 -6.61 -9.65 -33.57
#